data_AF-A0A8G1RUA3-F1
#
_entry.id   AF-A0A8G1RUA3-F1
#
_cell.length_a   1.000
_cell.length_b   1.000
_cell.length_c   1.000
_cell.angle_alpha   90.00
_cell.angle_beta   90.00
_cell.angle_gamma   90.00
#
_symmetry.space_group_name_H-M   'P 1'
#
loop_
_entity.id
_entity.type
_entity.pdbx_description
1 polymer ?
#
loop_
_entity_poly.entity_id
_entity_poly.type
_entity_poly.pdbx_seq_one_letter_code
_entity_poly.pdbx_strand_id
1 'polypeptide(L)'
;MNELAKRAAESVGSTLTECARVEEFPDGMFNKAFLFTMQDGTQVVGKIPTPNAGRAHYTTASEVATMDFVRNHLGTPVPRVLDWSSKANENPVGAKYILMEMVTGV
;
A
#
# COMPACT_ATOMS: atom_id res chain seq x y z
N MET A 1 -5.94 -3.52 -11.38
CA MET A 1 -6.42 -3.84 -10.02
C MET A 1 -6.00 -5.24 -9.59
N ASN A 2 -6.18 -6.28 -10.42
CA ASN A 2 -5.75 -7.66 -10.10
C ASN A 2 -4.29 -7.79 -9.65
N GLU A 3 -3.35 -7.09 -10.28
CA GLU A 3 -1.93 -7.18 -9.88
C GLU A 3 -1.64 -6.50 -8.53
N LEU A 4 -2.31 -5.40 -8.19
CA LEU A 4 -2.14 -4.78 -6.86
C LEU A 4 -2.76 -5.67 -5.77
N ALA A 5 -3.96 -6.21 -6.02
CA ALA A 5 -4.61 -7.14 -5.10
C ALA A 5 -3.77 -8.42 -4.89
N LYS A 6 -3.15 -8.93 -5.96
CA LYS A 6 -2.24 -10.07 -5.90
C LYS A 6 -1.03 -9.76 -5.02
N ARG A 7 -0.37 -8.63 -5.24
CA ARG A 7 0.76 -8.18 -4.39
C ARG A 7 0.33 -7.98 -2.94
N ALA A 8 -0.86 -7.43 -2.71
CA ALA A 8 -1.41 -7.28 -1.37
C ALA A 8 -1.57 -8.64 -0.66
N ALA A 9 -2.14 -9.63 -1.34
CA ALA A 9 -2.27 -10.98 -0.81
C ALA A 9 -0.90 -11.64 -0.55
N GLU A 10 0.01 -11.58 -1.52
CA GLU A 10 1.36 -12.14 -1.38
C GLU A 10 2.14 -11.51 -0.21
N SER A 11 1.93 -10.21 0.05
CA SER A 11 2.59 -9.47 1.14
C SER A 11 2.21 -9.95 2.55
N VAL A 12 1.10 -10.69 2.67
CA VAL A 12 0.63 -11.30 3.91
C VAL A 12 0.68 -12.83 3.88
N GLY A 13 1.31 -13.42 2.85
CA GLY A 13 1.43 -14.88 2.72
C GLY A 13 0.18 -15.58 2.19
N SER A 14 -0.74 -14.84 1.58
CA SER A 14 -1.96 -15.35 0.95
C SER A 14 -1.87 -15.30 -0.58
N THR A 15 -2.85 -15.90 -1.24
CA THR A 15 -3.02 -15.88 -2.70
C THR A 15 -4.13 -14.93 -3.14
N LEU A 16 -4.13 -14.52 -4.42
CA LEU A 16 -5.20 -13.66 -4.96
C LEU A 16 -6.60 -14.27 -4.78
N THR A 17 -6.73 -15.60 -4.85
CA THR A 17 -7.99 -16.32 -4.63
C THR A 17 -8.53 -16.20 -3.21
N GLU A 18 -7.67 -15.87 -2.25
CA GLU A 18 -8.02 -15.64 -0.86
C GLU A 18 -8.34 -14.16 -0.58
N CYS A 19 -8.20 -13.26 -1.57
CA CYS A 19 -8.69 -11.89 -1.44
C CYS A 19 -10.22 -11.87 -1.58
N ALA A 20 -10.91 -11.70 -0.45
CA ALA A 20 -12.36 -11.75 -0.37
C ALA A 20 -13.03 -10.46 -0.82
N ARG A 21 -12.43 -9.29 -0.52
CA ARG A 21 -12.99 -7.98 -0.85
C ARG A 21 -11.91 -6.96 -1.19
N VAL A 22 -12.25 -6.08 -2.12
CA VAL A 22 -11.47 -4.90 -2.47
C VAL A 22 -12.39 -3.69 -2.40
N GLU A 23 -12.05 -2.73 -1.56
CA GLU A 23 -12.83 -1.50 -1.35
C GLU A 23 -11.94 -0.30 -1.64
N GLU A 24 -12.46 0.71 -2.33
CA GLU A 24 -11.74 1.98 -2.54
C GLU A 24 -12.10 2.92 -1.38
N PHE A 25 -11.09 3.48 -0.71
CA PHE A 25 -11.31 4.57 0.22
C PHE A 25 -11.72 5.83 -0.55
N PRO A 26 -12.43 6.79 0.09
CA PRO A 26 -12.69 8.08 -0.52
C PRO A 26 -11.39 8.68 -1.07
N ASP A 27 -11.41 9.04 -2.35
CA ASP A 27 -10.22 9.48 -3.08
C ASP A 27 -9.51 10.62 -2.33
N GLY A 28 -8.27 10.37 -1.93
CA GLY A 28 -7.40 11.39 -1.37
C GLY A 28 -6.80 12.26 -2.49
N MET A 29 -6.44 13.50 -2.17
CA MET A 29 -5.91 14.42 -3.18
C MET A 29 -4.62 13.91 -3.84
N PHE A 30 -3.80 13.11 -3.16
CA PHE A 30 -2.47 12.70 -3.67
C PHE A 30 -2.31 11.20 -3.87
N ASN A 31 -3.26 10.39 -3.40
CA ASN A 31 -3.22 8.94 -3.52
C ASN A 31 -4.65 8.39 -3.63
N LYS A 32 -4.84 7.44 -4.53
CA LYS A 32 -5.95 6.49 -4.45
C LYS A 32 -5.59 5.42 -3.43
N ALA A 33 -6.48 5.12 -2.51
CA ALA A 33 -6.26 4.11 -1.49
C ALA A 33 -7.30 2.99 -1.60
N PHE A 34 -6.85 1.76 -1.43
CA PHE A 34 -7.67 0.55 -1.50
C PHE A 34 -7.50 -0.25 -0.21
N LEU A 35 -8.57 -0.86 0.26
CA LEU A 35 -8.58 -1.86 1.33
C LEU A 35 -8.77 -3.24 0.72
N PHE A 36 -7.77 -4.10 0.88
CA PHE A 36 -7.83 -5.51 0.52
C PHE A 36 -8.13 -6.31 1.79
N THR A 37 -9.24 -7.04 1.80
CA THR A 37 -9.61 -7.93 2.90
C THR A 37 -9.49 -9.37 2.44
N MET A 38 -8.67 -10.16 3.13
CA MET A 38 -8.48 -11.59 2.89
C MET A 38 -9.61 -12.42 3.53
N GLN A 39 -9.73 -13.69 3.14
CA GLN A 39 -10.76 -14.60 3.67
C GLN A 39 -10.62 -14.87 5.18
N ASP A 40 -9.41 -14.83 5.71
CA ASP A 40 -9.10 -14.99 7.13
C ASP A 40 -9.36 -13.70 7.95
N GLY A 41 -9.75 -12.61 7.29
CA GLY A 41 -9.97 -11.30 7.90
C GLY A 41 -8.74 -10.40 7.93
N THR A 42 -7.58 -10.86 7.45
CA THR A 42 -6.38 -10.02 7.33
C THR A 42 -6.63 -8.86 6.36
N GLN A 43 -6.21 -7.65 6.73
CA GLN A 43 -6.45 -6.44 5.95
C GLN A 43 -5.16 -5.73 5.55
N VAL A 44 -5.09 -5.33 4.28
CA VAL A 44 -3.96 -4.61 3.69
C VAL A 44 -4.48 -3.34 3.03
N VAL A 45 -3.81 -2.22 3.29
CA VAL A 45 -4.06 -0.95 2.60
C VAL A 45 -3.07 -0.81 1.46
N GLY A 46 -3.56 -0.59 0.24
CA GLY A 46 -2.74 -0.23 -0.91
C GLY A 46 -2.96 1.20 -1.34
N LYS A 47 -1.88 1.96 -1.47
CA LYS A 47 -1.89 3.34 -1.96
C LYS A 47 -1.23 3.42 -3.33
N ILE A 48 -1.88 4.09 -4.28
CA ILE A 48 -1.33 4.43 -5.60
C ILE A 48 -1.31 5.96 -5.73
N PRO A 49 -0.15 6.59 -6.01
CA PRO A 49 -0.08 8.02 -6.26
C PRO A 49 -0.93 8.45 -7.46
N THR A 50 -1.73 9.49 -7.27
CA THR A 50 -2.49 10.12 -8.36
C THR A 50 -1.57 10.99 -9.24
N PRO A 51 -1.97 11.33 -10.48
CA PRO A 51 -1.12 12.11 -11.39
C PRO A 51 -0.67 13.48 -10.85
N ASN A 52 -1.44 14.07 -9.93
CA ASN A 52 -1.14 15.33 -9.27
C ASN A 52 -0.17 15.20 -8.08
N ALA A 53 0.28 13.99 -7.71
CA ALA A 53 1.28 13.77 -6.66
C ALA A 53 2.71 14.23 -7.05
N GLY A 54 2.88 14.87 -8.21
CA GLY A 54 4.17 15.37 -8.68
C GLY A 54 5.12 14.23 -9.05
N ARG A 55 6.35 14.25 -8.51
CA ARG A 55 7.37 13.22 -8.80
C ARG A 55 7.09 11.93 -8.03
N ALA A 56 6.18 11.11 -8.56
CA ALA A 56 5.67 9.90 -7.91
C ALA A 56 6.75 8.93 -7.39
N HIS A 57 7.92 8.85 -8.02
CA HIS A 57 9.05 8.06 -7.53
C HIS A 57 9.54 8.55 -6.15
N TYR A 58 9.88 9.85 -6.06
CA TYR A 58 10.39 10.44 -4.83
C TYR A 58 9.31 10.53 -3.76
N THR A 59 8.05 10.80 -4.10
CA THR A 59 6.99 10.82 -3.09
C THR A 59 6.79 9.45 -2.46
N THR A 60 6.71 8.38 -3.27
CA THR A 60 6.57 7.00 -2.78
C THR A 60 7.77 6.60 -1.93
N ALA A 61 9.00 6.83 -2.42
CA ALA A 61 10.22 6.46 -1.70
C ALA A 61 10.40 7.25 -0.40
N SER A 62 10.12 8.57 -0.42
CA SER A 62 10.21 9.41 0.78
C SER A 62 9.13 9.07 1.81
N GLU A 63 7.92 8.69 1.38
CA GLU A 63 6.86 8.25 2.30
C GLU A 63 7.28 6.97 3.03
N VAL A 64 7.75 5.95 2.29
CA VAL A 64 8.24 4.70 2.89
C VAL A 64 9.44 4.95 3.81
N ALA A 65 10.41 5.76 3.38
CA ALA A 65 11.57 6.11 4.20
C ALA A 65 11.17 6.84 5.49
N THR A 66 10.17 7.72 5.42
CA THR A 66 9.65 8.43 6.59
C THR A 66 8.95 7.47 7.54
N MET A 67 8.12 6.54 7.04
CA MET A 67 7.46 5.53 7.86
C MET A 67 8.49 4.63 8.57
N ASP A 68 9.55 4.21 7.88
CA ASP A 68 10.63 3.43 8.45
C ASP A 68 11.37 4.20 9.55
N PHE A 69 11.73 5.46 9.29
CA PHE A 69 12.36 6.32 10.28
C PHE A 69 11.50 6.51 11.53
N VAL A 70 10.24 6.86 11.35
CA VAL A 70 9.29 7.11 12.45
C VAL A 70 9.09 5.84 13.29
N ARG A 71 9.00 4.67 12.68
CA ARG A 71 8.90 3.40 13.41
C ARG A 71 10.20 3.05 14.14
N ASN A 72 11.30 2.97 13.41
CA ASN A 72 12.52 2.31 13.89
C ASN A 72 13.43 3.24 14.70
N HIS A 73 13.36 4.56 14.44
CA HIS A 73 14.22 5.54 15.09
C HIS A 73 13.47 6.35 16.14
N LEU A 74 12.18 6.66 15.90
CA LEU A 74 11.37 7.42 16.86
C LEU A 74 10.52 6.54 17.78
N GLY A 75 10.36 5.24 17.45
CA GLY A 75 9.55 4.31 18.24
C GLY A 75 8.04 4.56 18.16
N THR A 76 7.59 5.39 17.23
CA THR A 76 6.18 5.74 17.08
C THR A 76 5.44 4.63 16.32
N PRO A 77 4.31 4.12 16.82
CA PRO A 77 3.53 3.11 16.13
C PRO A 77 2.84 3.72 14.91
N VAL A 78 3.44 3.51 13.74
CA VAL A 78 2.83 3.76 12.42
C VAL A 78 2.37 2.42 11.79
N PRO A 79 1.68 2.40 10.64
CA PRO A 79 1.44 1.16 9.88
C PRO A 79 2.75 0.54 9.37
N ARG A 80 2.85 -0.79 9.28
CA ARG A 80 4.05 -1.43 8.71
C ARG A 80 3.92 -1.47 7.21
N VAL A 81 4.96 -1.08 6.49
CA VAL A 81 5.05 -1.28 5.04
C VAL A 81 5.31 -2.77 4.80
N LEU A 82 4.42 -3.41 4.04
CA LEU A 82 4.46 -4.82 3.70
C LEU A 82 5.20 -5.05 2.38
N ASP A 83 4.93 -4.19 1.40
CA ASP A 83 5.58 -4.20 0.08
C ASP A 83 5.43 -2.81 -0.55
N TRP A 84 6.31 -2.43 -1.47
CA TRP A 84 6.20 -1.15 -2.18
C TRP A 84 7.04 -1.14 -3.45
N SER A 85 6.66 -0.29 -4.40
CA SER A 85 7.49 0.01 -5.57
C SER A 85 7.36 1.47 -5.98
N SER A 86 8.50 2.14 -6.15
CA SER A 86 8.56 3.50 -6.69
C SER A 86 8.80 3.55 -8.20
N LYS A 87 8.86 2.39 -8.87
CA LYS A 87 9.22 2.26 -10.28
C LYS A 87 8.15 1.49 -11.04
N ALA A 88 7.25 2.24 -11.68
CA ALA A 88 6.10 1.69 -12.40
C ALA A 88 6.46 0.68 -13.50
N ASN A 89 7.60 0.87 -14.18
CA ASN A 89 8.01 0.03 -15.31
C ASN A 89 8.74 -1.25 -14.88
N GLU A 90 9.08 -1.38 -13.60
CA GLU A 90 9.82 -2.53 -13.05
C GLU A 90 8.91 -3.45 -12.22
N ASN A 91 7.60 -3.19 -12.18
CA ASN A 91 6.65 -4.00 -11.41
C ASN A 91 5.37 -4.28 -12.20
N PRO A 92 4.72 -5.44 -11.99
CA PRO A 92 3.55 -5.86 -12.77
C PRO A 92 2.29 -5.03 -12.50
N VAL A 93 2.25 -4.24 -11.42
CA VAL A 93 1.13 -3.33 -11.13
C VAL A 93 1.08 -2.19 -12.16
N GLY A 94 2.19 -1.88 -12.83
CA GLY A 94 2.28 -0.81 -13.82
C GLY A 94 2.19 0.59 -13.20
N ALA A 95 2.27 0.68 -11.87
CA ALA A 95 2.15 1.90 -11.11
C ALA A 95 3.12 1.90 -9.92
N LYS A 96 3.31 3.06 -9.32
CA LYS A 96 3.98 3.15 -8.02
C LYS A 96 2.96 2.79 -6.96
N TYR A 97 3.37 2.11 -5.91
CA TYR A 97 2.46 1.73 -4.85
C TYR A 97 3.17 1.56 -3.51
N ILE A 98 2.37 1.62 -2.45
CA ILE A 98 2.73 1.22 -1.09
C ILE A 98 1.63 0.27 -0.60
N LEU A 99 2.01 -0.92 -0.16
CA LEU A 99 1.16 -1.86 0.57
C LEU A 99 1.57 -1.82 2.04
N MET A 100 0.60 -1.65 2.93
CA MET A 100 0.85 -1.52 4.36
C MET A 100 -0.27 -2.14 5.18
N GLU A 101 0.01 -2.41 6.46
CA GLU A 101 -0.99 -2.91 7.40
C GLU A 101 -2.17 -1.93 7.52
N MET A 102 -3.39 -2.47 7.62
CA MET A 102 -4.53 -1.67 8.07
C MET A 102 -4.41 -1.42 9.57
N VAL A 103 -4.51 -0.16 9.98
CA VAL A 103 -4.58 0.23 11.38
C VAL A 103 -5.86 1.01 11.63
N THR A 104 -6.50 0.77 12.77
CA THR A 104 -7.63 1.57 13.22
C THR A 104 -7.14 2.89 13.81
N GLY A 105 -7.54 3.99 13.18
CA GLY A 105 -7.42 5.33 13.74
C GLY A 105 -8.57 5.65 14.71
N VAL A 106 -8.45 6.79 15.38
CA VAL A 106 -9.49 7.40 16.23
C VAL A 106 -10.34 8.39 15.45
#